data_AF-A0A1Y2RFD4-F1
#
_entry.id   AF-A0A1Y2RFD4-F1
#
_cell.length_a   1.000
_cell.length_b   1.000
_cell.length_c   1.000
_cell.angle_alpha   90.00
_cell.angle_beta   90.00
_cell.angle_gamma   90.00
#
_symmetry.space_group_name_H-M   'P 1'
#
loop_
_entity.id
_entity.type
_entity.pdbx_description
1 polymer ?
#
loop_
_entity_poly.entity_id
_entity_poly.type
_entity_poly.pdbx_seq_one_letter_code
_entity_poly.pdbx_strand_id
1 'polypeptide(L)'
;MSKGYLYIFSYGRIAKIKKQDGEIVWETKLTISGIKSATVANVQLDGDKIYLGGNGVLVCVKESDGSVVWSNSLKGWGFNYIIFSNQSQTDIAAAGEAAANSAG
;
A
#
# COMPACT_ATOMS: atom_id res chain seq x y z
N MET A 1 10.22 -5.83 3.88
CA MET A 1 9.89 -7.14 4.49
C MET A 1 8.39 -7.25 4.79
N SER A 2 7.59 -7.97 3.97
CA SER A 2 6.15 -8.22 4.24
C SER A 2 5.91 -9.53 5.01
N LYS A 3 6.78 -9.85 5.98
CA LYS A 3 6.96 -11.24 6.43
C LYS A 3 5.77 -11.84 7.20
N GLY A 4 4.76 -11.06 7.61
CA GLY A 4 3.63 -11.57 8.39
C GLY A 4 2.22 -11.21 7.89
N TYR A 5 2.07 -10.32 6.90
CA TYR A 5 0.76 -9.76 6.54
C TYR A 5 0.46 -9.79 5.05
N LEU A 6 -0.82 -9.97 4.72
CA LEU A 6 -1.44 -9.71 3.42
C LEU A 6 -2.13 -8.35 3.47
N TYR A 7 -2.11 -7.65 2.34
CA TYR A 7 -2.91 -6.45 2.12
C TYR A 7 -3.83 -6.72 0.94
N ILE A 8 -5.14 -6.63 1.17
CA ILE A 8 -6.13 -6.96 0.16
C ILE A 8 -7.11 -5.82 -0.05
N PHE A 9 -7.58 -5.68 -1.27
CA PHE A 9 -8.69 -4.80 -1.59
C PHE A 9 -9.86 -5.62 -2.14
N SER A 10 -11.03 -5.48 -1.55
CA SER A 10 -12.26 -6.13 -2.01
C SER A 10 -13.48 -5.33 -1.58
N TYR A 11 -14.45 -5.19 -2.48
CA TYR A 11 -15.74 -4.54 -2.19
C TYR A 11 -15.60 -3.13 -1.57
N GLY A 12 -14.65 -2.33 -2.06
CA GLY A 12 -14.39 -0.98 -1.54
C GLY A 12 -13.70 -0.94 -0.18
N ARG A 13 -13.18 -2.07 0.31
CA ARG A 13 -12.46 -2.18 1.59
C ARG A 13 -11.01 -2.55 1.35
N ILE A 14 -10.11 -1.92 2.09
CA ILE A 14 -8.71 -2.33 2.24
C ILE A 14 -8.54 -2.96 3.62
N ALA A 15 -7.81 -4.06 3.70
CA ALA A 15 -7.57 -4.75 4.96
C ALA A 15 -6.13 -5.24 5.07
N LYS A 16 -5.63 -5.26 6.32
CA LYS A 16 -4.40 -5.95 6.71
C LYS A 16 -4.78 -7.25 7.40
N ILE A 17 -4.25 -8.35 6.89
CA ILE A 17 -4.60 -9.71 7.33
C ILE A 17 -3.34 -10.45 7.73
N LYS A 18 -3.33 -11.12 8.88
CA LYS A 18 -2.24 -12.01 9.29
C LYS A 18 -2.14 -13.17 8.31
N LYS A 19 -0.94 -13.42 7.77
CA LYS A 19 -0.68 -14.59 6.90
C LYS A 19 -0.80 -15.92 7.64
N GLN A 20 -0.57 -15.90 8.95
CA GLN A 20 -0.50 -17.11 9.77
C GLN A 20 -1.86 -17.79 9.94
N ASP A 21 -2.91 -17.00 10.16
CA ASP A 21 -4.23 -17.49 10.57
C ASP A 21 -5.40 -16.81 9.84
N GLY A 22 -5.14 -15.79 9.01
CA GLY A 22 -6.18 -15.05 8.30
C GLY A 22 -6.91 -14.02 9.16
N GLU A 23 -6.44 -13.72 10.37
CA GLU A 23 -7.06 -12.70 11.23
C GLU A 23 -6.93 -11.30 10.60
N ILE A 24 -8.04 -10.57 10.53
CA ILE A 24 -8.06 -9.17 10.12
C ILE A 24 -7.52 -8.33 11.28
N VAL A 25 -6.37 -7.68 11.07
CA VAL A 25 -5.76 -6.76 12.03
C VAL A 25 -6.51 -5.43 12.02
N TRP A 26 -6.78 -4.92 10.82
CA TRP A 26 -7.62 -3.74 10.60
C TRP A 26 -8.27 -3.82 9.23
N GLU A 27 -9.39 -3.13 9.08
CA GLU A 27 -10.04 -2.87 7.79
C GLU A 27 -10.51 -1.42 7.70
N THR A 28 -10.56 -0.89 6.48
CA THR A 28 -11.08 0.45 6.20
C THR A 28 -11.97 0.41 4.98
N LYS A 29 -13.23 0.84 5.14
CA LYS A 29 -14.14 1.08 4.01
C LYS A 29 -13.79 2.42 3.36
N LEU A 30 -13.35 2.39 2.11
CA LEU A 30 -13.00 3.58 1.36
C LEU A 30 -14.28 4.23 0.80
N THR A 31 -14.60 5.43 1.28
CA THR A 31 -15.72 6.25 0.82
C THR A 31 -15.27 7.32 -0.18
N ILE A 32 -14.39 6.93 -1.11
CA ILE A 32 -13.77 7.84 -2.08
C ILE A 32 -14.50 7.70 -3.42
N SER A 33 -14.83 8.83 -4.06
CA SER A 33 -15.47 8.84 -5.38
C SER A 33 -14.63 8.06 -6.39
N GLY A 34 -15.27 7.13 -7.11
CA GLY A 34 -14.62 6.22 -8.05
C GLY A 34 -14.21 4.87 -7.44
N ILE A 35 -14.08 4.76 -6.11
CA ILE A 35 -13.94 3.48 -5.44
C ILE A 35 -15.33 2.93 -5.11
N LYS A 36 -15.73 1.85 -5.80
CA LYS A 36 -17.03 1.21 -5.66
C LYS A 36 -16.85 -0.27 -5.33
N SER A 37 -17.96 -0.92 -4.97
CA SER A 37 -18.04 -2.35 -4.70
C SER A 37 -17.45 -3.24 -5.80
N ALA A 38 -17.60 -2.84 -7.07
CA ALA A 38 -17.12 -3.59 -8.23
C ALA A 38 -15.72 -3.16 -8.71
N THR A 39 -15.09 -2.19 -8.05
CA THR A 39 -13.74 -1.74 -8.43
C THR A 39 -12.76 -2.89 -8.23
N VAL A 40 -11.94 -3.14 -9.23
CA VAL A 40 -10.73 -3.96 -9.11
C VAL A 40 -9.56 -2.99 -9.00
N ALA A 41 -8.70 -3.17 -7.99
CA ALA A 41 -7.56 -2.31 -7.75
C ALA A 41 -6.28 -3.12 -7.49
N ASN A 42 -5.15 -2.59 -7.93
CA ASN A 42 -3.84 -3.06 -7.49
C ASN A 42 -3.55 -2.52 -6.08
N VAL A 43 -2.89 -3.31 -5.25
CA VAL A 43 -2.47 -2.95 -3.89
C VAL A 43 -0.96 -3.11 -3.79
N GLN A 44 -0.26 -2.04 -3.42
CA GLN A 44 1.19 -2.04 -3.24
C GLN A 44 1.58 -1.50 -1.87
N LEU A 45 2.40 -2.25 -1.14
CA LEU A 45 3.02 -1.80 0.10
C LEU A 45 4.36 -1.16 -0.21
N ASP A 46 4.61 0.02 0.35
CA ASP A 46 5.90 0.70 0.33
C ASP A 46 6.11 1.44 1.66
N GLY A 47 7.10 0.98 2.43
CA GLY A 47 7.36 1.47 3.80
C GLY A 47 6.15 1.36 4.72
N ASP A 48 5.72 2.51 5.27
CA ASP A 48 4.57 2.69 6.17
C ASP A 48 3.26 3.01 5.42
N LYS A 49 3.25 2.88 4.09
CA LYS A 49 2.14 3.27 3.23
C LYS A 49 1.68 2.12 2.34
N ILE A 50 0.39 2.10 2.09
CA ILE A 50 -0.24 1.20 1.13
C ILE A 50 -0.91 2.06 0.06
N TYR A 51 -0.57 1.78 -1.18
CA TYR A 51 -1.10 2.44 -2.36
C TYR A 51 -2.10 1.54 -3.06
N LEU A 52 -3.28 2.09 -3.36
CA LEU A 52 -4.32 1.43 -4.12
C LEU A 52 -4.56 2.18 -5.42
N GLY A 53 -4.68 1.45 -6.52
CA GLY A 53 -4.92 2.02 -7.84
C GLY A 53 -6.00 1.24 -8.59
N GLY A 54 -7.14 1.87 -8.86
CA GLY A 54 -8.23 1.25 -9.61
C GLY A 54 -9.31 2.26 -10.01
N ASN A 55 -9.99 2.00 -11.12
CA ASN A 55 -11.06 2.83 -11.67
C ASN A 55 -10.69 4.33 -11.79
N GLY A 56 -9.46 4.63 -12.24
CA GLY A 56 -8.97 6.00 -12.37
C GLY A 56 -8.70 6.73 -11.05
N VAL A 57 -8.62 6.02 -9.92
CA VAL A 57 -8.36 6.62 -8.60
C VAL A 57 -7.14 6.01 -7.96
N LEU A 58 -6.27 6.86 -7.42
CA LEU A 58 -5.19 6.51 -6.50
C LEU A 58 -5.58 6.84 -5.07
N VAL A 59 -5.31 5.93 -4.15
CA VAL A 59 -5.52 6.11 -2.72
C VAL A 59 -4.25 5.70 -1.98
N CYS A 60 -3.84 6.50 -0.99
CA CYS A 60 -2.80 6.12 -0.05
C CYS A 60 -3.42 5.98 1.34
N VAL A 61 -3.13 4.85 2.00
CA VAL A 61 -3.49 4.60 3.39
C VAL A 61 -2.24 4.29 4.21
N LYS A 62 -2.30 4.50 5.53
CA LYS A 62 -1.24 4.07 6.45
C LYS A 62 -1.28 2.56 6.64
N GLU A 63 -0.11 1.94 6.69
CA GLU A 63 0.01 0.50 6.98
C GLU A 63 -0.39 0.16 8.42
N SER A 64 -0.17 1.09 9.37
CA SER A 64 -0.38 0.86 10.80
C SER A 64 -1.84 0.66 11.17
N ASP A 65 -2.75 1.43 10.55
CA ASP A 65 -4.16 1.51 10.96
C ASP A 65 -5.17 1.58 9.79
N GLY A 66 -4.71 1.62 8.54
CA GLY A 66 -5.58 1.73 7.36
C GLY A 66 -6.17 3.12 7.12
N SER A 67 -5.81 4.13 7.91
CA SER A 67 -6.32 5.50 7.75
C SER A 67 -5.89 6.11 6.42
N VAL A 68 -6.81 6.81 5.76
CA VAL A 68 -6.55 7.49 4.49
C VAL A 68 -5.61 8.67 4.72
N VAL A 69 -4.49 8.70 3.98
CA VAL A 69 -3.54 9.81 3.96
C VAL A 69 -3.92 10.80 2.87
N TRP A 70 -4.17 10.31 1.66
CA TRP A 70 -4.58 11.14 0.52
C TRP A 70 -5.30 10.30 -0.55
N SER A 71 -6.00 10.99 -1.46
CA SER A 71 -6.58 10.40 -2.68
C SER A 71 -6.41 11.31 -3.88
N ASN A 72 -6.28 10.73 -5.08
CA ASN A 72 -6.21 11.45 -6.34
C ASN A 72 -7.11 10.77 -7.38
N SER A 73 -8.08 11.51 -7.93
CA SER A 73 -9.06 10.99 -8.90
C SER A 73 -8.58 10.96 -10.36
N LEU A 74 -7.30 11.23 -10.62
CA LEU A 74 -6.67 11.24 -11.96
C LEU A 74 -7.59 11.81 -13.05
N LYS A 75 -8.15 13.01 -12.78
CA LYS A 75 -9.19 13.60 -13.64
C LYS A 75 -8.69 13.69 -15.09
N GLY A 76 -9.49 13.16 -16.01
CA GLY A 76 -9.18 13.15 -17.45
C GLY A 76 -8.41 11.91 -17.93
N TRP A 77 -7.99 10.99 -17.05
CA TRP A 77 -7.24 9.78 -17.44
C TRP A 77 -8.14 8.56 -17.70
N GLY A 78 -9.45 8.71 -17.50
CA GLY A 78 -10.42 7.63 -17.66
C GLY A 78 -10.51 6.70 -16.45
N PHE A 79 -11.12 5.54 -16.65
CA PHE A 79 -11.50 4.59 -15.60
C PHE A 79 -10.75 3.25 -15.67
N ASN A 80 -9.61 3.23 -16.37
CA ASN A 80 -8.85 2.02 -16.62
C ASN A 80 -8.06 1.53 -15.40
N TYR A 81 -7.48 0.34 -15.54
CA TYR A 81 -6.56 -0.22 -14.56
C TYR A 81 -5.36 0.69 -14.35
N ILE A 82 -4.95 0.81 -13.09
CA ILE A 82 -3.71 1.45 -12.70
C ILE A 82 -2.71 0.34 -12.38
N ILE A 83 -1.54 0.41 -13.01
CA ILE A 83 -0.44 -0.51 -12.78
C ILE A 83 0.67 0.27 -12.09
N PHE A 84 1.14 -0.25 -10.96
CA PHE A 84 2.28 0.31 -10.25
C PHE A 84 3.57 -0.31 -10.78
N SER A 85 4.63 0.48 -10.88
CA SER A 85 5.96 -0.05 -11.14
C SER A 85 6.48 -0.78 -9.91
N ASN A 86 7.08 -1.95 -10.10
CA ASN A 86 7.84 -2.61 -9.06
C ASN A 86 9.17 -1.87 -8.87
N GLN A 87 9.27 -1.00 -7.88
CA GLN A 87 10.59 -0.57 -7.42
C GLN A 87 11.07 -1.62 -6.41
N SER A 88 11.92 -2.53 -6.85
CA SER A 88 12.67 -3.38 -5.92
C SER A 88 13.57 -2.46 -5.10
N GLN A 89 13.25 -2.31 -3.81
CA GLN A 89 14.13 -1.71 -2.82
C GLN A 89 15.47 -2.44 -2.89
N THR A 90 16.49 -1.80 -3.46
CA THR A 90 17.86 -2.22 -3.22
C THR A 90 18.17 -1.69 -1.83
N ASP A 91 18.10 -2.58 -0.84
CA ASP A 91 18.56 -2.29 0.51
C ASP A 91 20.08 -2.00 0.44
N ILE A 92 20.48 -0.76 0.17
CA ILE A 92 21.85 -0.34 0.48
C ILE A 92 21.90 -0.20 2.00
N ALA A 93 22.47 -1.22 2.64
CA ALA A 93 22.76 -1.24 4.06
C ALA A 93 23.74 -0.11 4.42
N ALA A 94 23.25 1.12 4.60
CA ALA A 94 24.01 2.23 5.16
C ALA A 94 23.94 2.25 6.70
N ALA A 95 24.15 1.08 7.33
CA ALA A 95 24.20 0.96 8.79
C ALA A 95 25.49 0.28 9.31
N GLY A 96 26.51 0.10 8.46
CA GLY A 96 27.73 -0.65 8.81
C GLY A 96 29.06 0.10 8.77
N GLU A 97 29.16 1.28 8.14
CA GLU A 97 30.48 1.89 7.85
C GLU A 97 30.86 3.13 8.68
N ALA A 98 29.96 3.67 9.52
CA ALA A 98 30.29 4.82 10.36
C ALA A 98 30.96 4.47 11.70
N ALA A 99 31.00 3.19 12.09
CA ALA A 99 31.56 2.74 13.38
C ALA A 99 32.94 2.06 13.27
N ALA A 100 33.46 1.83 12.06
CA ALA A 100 34.71 1.10 11.83
C ALA A 100 35.94 1.98 11.54
N ASN A 101 35.77 3.31 11.39
CA ASN A 101 36.86 4.20 10.97
C ASN A 101 37.28 5.25 12.02
N SER A 102 36.97 5.00 13.30
CA SER A 102 37.49 5.78 14.44
C SER A 102 38.37 4.97 15.39
N ALA A 103 38.79 3.76 14.97
CA ALA A 103 39.79 2.95 15.63
C ALA A 103 40.88 2.58 14.61
N GLY A 104 41.72 3.55 14.28
CA GLY A 104 42.90 3.42 13.43
C GLY A 104 43.80 4.62 13.63
#